data_AF-A0A377DZB0-F1
#
_entry.id   AF-A0A377DZB0-F1
#
_cell.length_a   1.000
_cell.length_b   1.000
_cell.length_c   1.000
_cell.angle_alpha   90.00
_cell.angle_beta   90.00
_cell.angle_gamma   90.00
#
_symmetry.space_group_name_H-M   'P 1'
#
loop_
_entity.id
_entity.type
_entity.pdbx_description
1 polymer ?
#
loop_
_entity_poly.entity_id
_entity_poly.type
_entity_poly.pdbx_seq_one_letter_code
_entity_poly.pdbx_strand_id
1 'polypeptide(L)'
;MAGARYFAETTALRPDCAIIGEPTSLQPVRAHKGHISNAIRIQGQSGHSSDPARGVNAIELMHDAIGHILQLRDNLKERYHYEAFTVPYPTLNLGHIHGGDAF
;
A
#
# COMPACT_ATOMS: atom_id res chain seq x y z
N MET A 1 -0.57 3.87 14.16
CA MET A 1 -0.89 3.69 15.59
C MET A 1 -0.23 4.81 16.41
N ALA A 2 -1.00 5.81 16.86
CA ALA A 2 -0.43 6.89 17.66
C ALA A 2 -0.10 6.44 19.10
N GLY A 3 -0.97 5.63 19.73
CA GLY A 3 -0.83 5.21 21.13
C GLY A 3 0.36 4.30 21.41
N ALA A 4 0.48 3.17 20.71
CA ALA A 4 1.60 2.24 20.91
C ALA A 4 2.96 2.89 20.63
N ARG A 5 3.02 3.75 19.60
CA ARG A 5 4.21 4.53 19.27
C ARG A 5 4.56 5.51 20.40
N TYR A 6 3.60 6.31 20.85
CA TYR A 6 3.80 7.25 21.95
C TYR A 6 4.25 6.53 23.23
N PHE A 7 3.62 5.41 23.57
CA PHE A 7 4.03 4.59 24.72
C PHE A 7 5.48 4.14 24.57
N ALA A 8 5.87 3.56 23.43
CA ALA A 8 7.24 3.12 23.19
C ALA A 8 8.26 4.28 23.24
N GLU A 9 7.88 5.47 22.77
CA GLU A 9 8.75 6.67 22.77
C GLU A 9 8.88 7.33 24.16
N THR A 10 7.91 7.17 25.05
CA THR A 10 7.84 7.90 26.33
C THR A 10 7.96 7.05 27.59
N THR A 11 7.81 5.72 27.45
CA THR A 11 7.82 4.81 28.60
C THR A 11 9.23 4.55 29.12
N ALA A 12 9.37 4.45 30.44
CA ALA A 12 10.58 3.92 31.09
C ALA A 12 10.54 2.39 31.26
N LEU A 13 9.40 1.75 30.96
CA LEU A 13 9.20 0.31 31.13
C LEU A 13 10.03 -0.47 30.12
N ARG A 14 10.66 -1.57 30.59
CA ARG A 14 11.47 -2.48 29.77
C ARG A 14 11.04 -3.93 30.03
N PRO A 15 9.85 -4.33 29.55
CA PRO A 15 9.38 -5.69 29.75
C PRO A 15 10.21 -6.68 28.91
N ASP A 16 10.38 -7.91 29.41
CA ASP A 16 11.02 -8.99 28.67
C ASP A 16 10.15 -9.49 27.50
N CYS A 17 8.83 -9.29 27.58
CA CYS A 17 7.87 -9.69 26.53
C CYS A 17 6.62 -8.80 26.50
N ALA A 18 5.92 -8.78 25.36
CA ALA A 18 4.62 -8.14 25.20
C ALA A 18 3.63 -9.09 24.52
N ILE A 19 2.38 -9.11 25.01
CA ILE A 19 1.28 -9.88 24.44
C ILE A 19 0.24 -8.89 23.93
N ILE A 20 -0.06 -8.95 22.62
CA ILE A 20 -1.05 -8.08 21.99
C ILE A 20 -2.33 -8.88 21.76
N GLY A 21 -3.44 -8.42 22.35
CA GLY A 21 -4.74 -9.10 22.36
C GLY A 21 -5.55 -8.98 21.06
N GLU A 22 -4.92 -9.21 19.91
CA GLU A 22 -5.61 -9.28 18.62
C GLU A 22 -6.51 -10.53 18.54
N PRO A 23 -7.57 -10.53 17.71
CA PRO A 23 -8.49 -11.66 17.59
C PRO A 23 -7.86 -12.84 16.83
N THR A 24 -6.97 -13.59 17.48
CA THR A 24 -6.25 -14.73 16.89
C THR A 24 -6.86 -16.09 17.21
N SER A 25 -8.11 -16.13 17.70
CA SER A 25 -8.80 -17.37 18.11
C SER A 25 -7.99 -18.20 19.13
N LEU A 26 -7.31 -17.52 20.06
CA LEU A 26 -6.42 -18.10 21.07
C LEU A 26 -5.21 -18.85 20.49
N GLN A 27 -4.89 -18.63 19.22
CA GLN A 27 -3.68 -19.16 18.59
C GLN A 27 -2.54 -18.13 18.64
N PRO A 28 -1.35 -18.51 19.14
CA PRO A 28 -0.21 -17.59 19.16
C PRO A 28 0.25 -17.21 17.75
N VAL A 29 0.23 -15.91 17.43
CA VAL A 29 0.82 -15.34 16.21
C VAL A 29 2.12 -14.64 16.58
N ARG A 30 3.23 -15.10 16.00
CA ARG A 30 4.59 -14.61 16.33
C ARG A 30 5.16 -13.61 15.31
N ALA A 31 4.47 -13.43 14.19
CA ALA A 31 4.87 -12.52 13.14
C ALA A 31 3.64 -12.00 12.40
N HIS A 32 3.72 -10.76 11.92
CA HIS A 32 2.77 -10.18 10.99
C HIS A 32 3.54 -9.54 9.83
N LYS A 33 2.90 -9.38 8.68
CA LYS A 33 3.51 -8.66 7.55
C LYS A 33 3.62 -7.18 7.88
N GLY A 34 4.69 -6.55 7.39
CA GLY A 34 4.78 -5.10 7.35
C GLY A 34 3.68 -4.50 6.47
N HIS A 35 3.37 -3.22 6.67
CA HIS A 35 2.34 -2.50 5.92
C HIS A 35 2.84 -1.11 5.52
N ILE A 36 2.63 -0.75 4.26
CA ILE A 36 2.90 0.57 3.71
C ILE A 36 1.70 1.02 2.87
N SER A 37 1.37 2.31 2.92
CA SER A 37 0.29 2.90 2.13
C SER A 37 0.77 4.22 1.54
N ASN A 38 0.70 4.33 0.21
CA ASN A 38 1.18 5.48 -0.54
C ASN A 38 0.09 5.95 -1.51
N ALA A 39 0.14 7.24 -1.85
CA ALA A 39 -0.66 7.82 -2.92
C ALA A 39 0.24 8.24 -4.08
N ILE A 40 -0.16 7.90 -5.30
CA ILE A 40 0.46 8.39 -6.53
C ILE A 40 -0.46 9.47 -7.09
N ARG A 41 0.11 10.63 -7.38
CA ARG A 41 -0.61 11.76 -7.99
C ARG A 41 0.07 12.09 -9.31
N ILE A 42 -0.71 12.06 -10.38
CA ILE A 42 -0.25 12.44 -11.72
C ILE A 42 -0.96 13.72 -12.12
N GLN A 43 -0.19 14.72 -12.49
CA GLN A 43 -0.70 15.98 -13.00
C GLN A 43 -0.58 15.97 -14.52
N GLY A 44 -1.73 16.01 -15.20
CA GLY A 44 -1.80 16.20 -16.64
C GLY A 44 -1.82 17.68 -17.03
N GLN A 45 -2.23 17.94 -18.26
CA GLN A 45 -2.42 19.28 -18.82
C GLN A 45 -3.82 19.35 -19.42
N SER A 46 -4.63 20.31 -18.97
CA SER A 46 -5.97 20.52 -19.50
C SER A 46 -5.94 20.85 -21.00
N GLY A 47 -6.83 20.23 -21.76
CA GLY A 47 -7.03 20.47 -23.19
C GLY A 47 -8.49 20.22 -23.53
N HIS A 48 -8.93 20.72 -24.69
CA HIS A 48 -10.27 20.42 -25.18
C HIS A 48 -10.33 18.93 -25.56
N SER A 49 -11.37 18.20 -25.13
CA SER A 49 -11.48 16.76 -25.37
C SER A 49 -11.48 16.40 -26.87
N SER A 50 -11.97 17.31 -27.73
CA SER A 50 -11.93 17.15 -29.19
C SER A 50 -10.59 17.53 -29.84
N ASP A 51 -9.62 18.05 -29.08
CA ASP A 51 -8.26 18.36 -29.56
C ASP A 51 -7.21 17.84 -28.54
N PRO A 52 -7.09 16.50 -28.40
CA PRO A 52 -6.27 15.87 -27.37
C PRO A 52 -4.77 16.18 -27.53
N ALA A 53 -4.32 16.55 -28.73
CA ALA A 53 -2.92 16.91 -28.99
C ALA A 53 -2.47 18.16 -28.21
N ARG A 54 -3.40 18.96 -27.68
CA ARG A 54 -3.12 20.16 -26.88
C ARG A 54 -3.19 19.94 -25.37
N GLY A 55 -3.43 18.71 -24.92
CA GLY A 55 -3.50 18.33 -23.51
C GLY A 55 -2.66 17.11 -23.19
N VAL A 56 -2.60 16.78 -21.90
CA VAL A 56 -1.99 15.54 -21.39
C VAL A 56 -2.99 14.92 -20.44
N ASN A 57 -3.51 13.74 -20.80
CA ASN A 57 -4.53 13.07 -20.01
C ASN A 57 -3.89 12.35 -18.79
N ALA A 58 -4.16 12.86 -17.59
CA ALA A 58 -3.64 12.27 -16.35
C ALA A 58 -4.15 10.85 -16.10
N ILE A 59 -5.33 10.49 -16.62
CA ILE A 59 -5.92 9.16 -16.47
C ILE A 59 -5.17 8.13 -17.33
N GLU A 60 -4.80 8.49 -18.56
CA GLU A 60 -3.98 7.63 -19.43
C GLU A 60 -2.61 7.36 -18.81
N LEU A 61 -1.96 8.40 -18.28
CA LEU A 61 -0.70 8.24 -17.55
C LEU A 61 -0.86 7.38 -16.27
N MET A 62 -2.00 7.49 -15.58
CA MET A 62 -2.30 6.65 -14.41
C MET A 62 -2.53 5.19 -14.80
N HIS A 63 -3.17 4.93 -15.95
CA HIS A 63 -3.29 3.59 -16.50
C HIS A 63 -1.91 2.94 -16.70
N ASP A 64 -0.97 3.68 -17.31
CA ASP A 64 0.38 3.18 -17.55
C ASP A 64 1.15 2.95 -16.23
N ALA A 65 1.03 3.89 -15.28
CA ALA A 65 1.61 3.76 -13.95
C ALA A 65 1.07 2.52 -13.21
N ILE A 66 -0.23 2.25 -13.28
CA ILE A 66 -0.84 1.04 -12.72
C ILE A 66 -0.23 -0.22 -13.36
N GLY A 67 -0.02 -0.23 -14.67
CA GLY A 67 0.66 -1.33 -15.36
C GLY A 67 2.01 -1.66 -14.71
N HIS A 68 2.85 -0.64 -14.46
CA HIS A 68 4.13 -0.83 -13.78
C HIS A 68 4.00 -1.27 -12.31
N ILE A 69 2.99 -0.79 -11.59
CA ILE A 69 2.72 -1.22 -10.21
C ILE A 69 2.32 -2.68 -10.14
N LEU A 70 1.54 -3.18 -11.10
CA LEU A 70 1.17 -4.58 -11.18
C LEU A 70 2.38 -5.46 -11.53
N GLN A 71 3.26 -5.01 -12.41
CA GLN A 71 4.55 -5.68 -12.66
C GLN A 71 5.41 -5.75 -11.39
N LEU A 72 5.47 -4.66 -10.62
CA LEU A 72 6.17 -4.64 -9.33
C LEU A 72 5.56 -5.65 -8.35
N ARG A 73 4.23 -5.73 -8.25
CA ARG A 73 3.54 -6.72 -7.41
C ARG A 73 3.99 -8.13 -7.76
N ASP A 74 4.02 -8.45 -9.05
CA ASP A 74 4.37 -9.79 -9.52
C ASP A 74 5.85 -10.10 -9.23
N ASN A 75 6.75 -9.12 -9.44
CA ASN A 75 8.16 -9.26 -9.07
C ASN A 75 8.38 -9.47 -7.56
N LEU A 76 7.64 -8.73 -6.71
CA LEU A 76 7.72 -8.90 -5.26
C LEU A 76 7.25 -10.30 -4.84
N LYS A 77 6.22 -10.84 -5.50
CA LYS A 77 5.70 -12.17 -5.25
C LYS A 77 6.70 -13.27 -5.60
N GLU A 78 7.45 -13.10 -6.68
CA GLU A 78 8.50 -14.05 -7.10
C GLU A 78 9.74 -13.98 -6.19
N ARG A 79 10.13 -12.77 -5.78
CA ARG A 79 11.38 -12.53 -5.06
C ARG A 79 11.33 -12.89 -3.58
N TYR A 80 10.18 -12.72 -2.93
CA TYR A 80 10.06 -12.84 -1.48
C TYR A 80 9.10 -13.95 -1.09
N HIS A 81 9.59 -14.85 -0.24
CA HIS A 81 8.81 -15.97 0.26
C HIS A 81 9.09 -16.21 1.74
N TYR A 82 8.04 -16.45 2.52
CA TYR A 82 8.13 -16.86 3.92
C TYR A 82 7.00 -17.82 4.28
N GLU A 83 7.35 -19.09 4.40
CA GLU A 83 6.45 -20.24 4.59
C GLU A 83 5.55 -20.15 5.83
N ALA A 84 5.95 -19.37 6.84
CA ALA A 84 5.15 -19.25 8.06
C ALA A 84 3.88 -18.39 7.86
N PHE A 85 3.71 -17.73 6.70
CA PHE A 85 2.49 -17.01 6.36
C PHE A 85 1.61 -17.80 5.40
N THR A 86 0.30 -17.84 5.63
CA THR A 86 -0.70 -18.48 4.74
C THR A 86 -0.64 -17.93 3.30
N VAL A 87 -0.40 -16.63 3.17
CA VAL A 87 0.00 -16.03 1.89
C VAL A 87 1.49 -15.76 2.00
N PRO A 88 2.36 -16.62 1.46
CA PRO A 88 3.78 -16.60 1.83
C PRO A 88 4.59 -15.51 1.12
N TYR A 89 3.95 -14.57 0.42
CA TYR A 89 4.61 -13.50 -0.32
C TYR A 89 4.02 -12.11 0.03
N PRO A 90 4.71 -11.00 -0.30
CA PRO A 90 4.18 -9.65 -0.15
C PRO A 90 2.91 -9.43 -0.99
N THR A 91 1.92 -8.76 -0.41
CA THR A 91 0.66 -8.43 -1.09
C THR A 91 0.62 -6.94 -1.42
N LEU A 92 0.08 -6.58 -2.57
CA LEU A 92 -0.17 -5.20 -3.01
C LEU A 92 -1.62 -5.06 -3.44
N ASN A 93 -2.29 -4.00 -2.98
CA ASN A 93 -3.68 -3.70 -3.30
C ASN A 93 -3.83 -2.28 -3.83
N LEU A 94 -4.60 -2.10 -4.91
CA LEU A 94 -5.01 -0.79 -5.41
C LEU A 94 -6.31 -0.39 -4.70
N GLY A 95 -6.19 0.38 -3.62
CA GLY A 95 -7.32 0.67 -2.73
C GLY A 95 -8.27 1.77 -3.21
N HIS A 96 -7.79 2.70 -4.06
CA HIS A 96 -8.57 3.85 -4.50
C HIS A 96 -7.97 4.47 -5.77
N ILE A 97 -8.81 4.84 -6.73
CA ILE A 97 -8.45 5.62 -7.92
C ILE A 97 -9.50 6.71 -8.14
N HIS A 98 -9.03 7.92 -8.46
CA HIS A 98 -9.89 9.07 -8.75
C HIS A 98 -9.22 9.97 -9.78
N GLY A 99 -9.99 10.45 -10.75
CA GLY A 99 -9.55 11.43 -11.75
C GLY A 99 -10.67 11.80 -12.72
N GLY A 100 -10.57 12.99 -13.32
CA GLY A 100 -11.55 13.57 -14.24
C GLY A 100 -12.63 14.37 -13.51
N ASP A 101 -12.92 15.58 -13.98
CA ASP A 101 -13.87 16.52 -13.35
C ASP A 101 -14.89 17.13 -14.34
N ALA A 102 -14.73 16.91 -15.65
CA ALA A 102 -15.55 17.52 -16.71
C ALA A 102 -16.16 16.45 -17.62
N PHE A 103 -17.44 16.64 -17.97
CA PHE A 103 -18.21 15.82 -18.92
C PHE A 103 -17.95 16.26 -20.37
#